data_AF-A0A6I7NHZ2-F1
#
_entry.id   AF-A0A6I7NHZ2-F1
#
_cell.length_a   1.000
_cell.length_b   1.000
_cell.length_c   1.000
_cell.angle_alpha   90.00
_cell.angle_beta   90.00
_cell.angle_gamma   90.00
#
_symmetry.space_group_name_H-M   'P 1'
#
loop_
_entity.id
_entity.type
_entity.pdbx_description
1 polymer ?
#
loop_
_entity_poly.entity_id
_entity_poly.type
_entity_poly.pdbx_seq_one_letter_code
_entity_poly.pdbx_strand_id
1 'polypeptide(L)' 'MTFIKGYDKMKQTVIENLDSPLGIELRVQRSIQVEGAFGIMKEDMRFRRFTRTGFKGIRLELDLITIGYNLKKFHNKRYR' A
#
# COMPACT_ATOMS: atom_id res chain seq x y z
N MET A 1 30.86 -10.48 5.26
CA MET A 1 29.64 -9.88 4.69
C MET A 1 29.46 -10.45 3.29
N THR A 2 28.49 -11.33 3.09
CA THR A 2 28.28 -12.02 1.80
C THR A 2 27.55 -11.07 0.87
N PHE A 3 28.25 -10.53 -0.12
CA PHE A 3 27.64 -9.70 -1.16
C PHE A 3 26.78 -10.58 -2.07
N ILE A 4 25.49 -10.25 -2.19
CA ILE A 4 24.59 -10.92 -3.12
C ILE A 4 25.10 -10.65 -4.54
N LYS A 5 25.50 -11.71 -5.24
CA LYS A 5 25.99 -11.60 -6.61
C LYS A 5 24.91 -10.98 -7.50
N GLY A 6 25.26 -9.90 -8.21
CA GLY A 6 24.33 -9.20 -9.11
C GLY A 6 23.50 -8.09 -8.47
N TYR A 7 23.71 -7.77 -7.19
CA TYR A 7 22.99 -6.72 -6.48
C TYR A 7 23.03 -5.35 -7.17
N ASP A 8 24.18 -4.93 -7.68
CA ASP A 8 24.31 -3.62 -8.35
C ASP A 8 23.52 -3.57 -9.67
N LYS A 9 23.45 -4.69 -10.40
CA LYS A 9 22.61 -4.79 -11.59
C LYS A 9 21.13 -4.69 -11.23
N MET A 10 20.69 -5.35 -10.15
CA MET A 10 19.31 -5.26 -9.68
C MET A 10 18.94 -3.83 -9.29
N LYS A 11 19.84 -3.12 -8.59
CA LYS A 11 19.65 -1.70 -8.26
C LYS A 11 19.46 -0.85 -9.51
N GLN A 12 20.33 -1.04 -10.50
CA GLN A 12 20.29 -0.28 -11.74
C GLN A 12 18.96 -0.50 -12.49
N THR A 13 18.52 -1.76 -12.62
CA THR A 13 17.21 -2.08 -13.22
C THR A 13 16.03 -1.45 -12.46
N VAL A 14 16.09 -1.43 -11.12
CA VAL A 14 15.05 -0.76 -10.32
C VAL A 14 15.01 0.73 -10.59
N ILE A 15 16.17 1.41 -10.66
CA ILE A 15 16.25 2.84 -10.96
C ILE A 15 15.67 3.11 -12.36
N GLU A 16 16.09 2.35 -13.36
CA GLU A 16 15.58 2.47 -14.74
C GLU A 16 14.06 2.28 -14.81
N ASN A 17 13.51 1.28 -14.11
CA ASN A 17 12.07 1.06 -14.05
C ASN A 17 11.34 2.21 -13.39
N LEU A 18 11.87 2.73 -12.27
CA LEU A 18 11.24 3.82 -11.52
C LEU A 18 11.27 5.14 -12.30
N ASP A 19 12.35 5.42 -13.03
CA ASP A 19 12.54 6.65 -13.78
C ASP A 19 11.98 6.60 -15.21
N SER A 20 11.53 5.43 -15.65
CA SER A 20 10.72 5.31 -16.86
C SER A 20 9.42 6.14 -16.76
N PRO A 21 8.84 6.58 -17.89
CA PRO A 21 7.57 7.31 -17.88
C PRO A 21 6.44 6.56 -17.13
N LEU A 22 6.34 5.24 -17.34
CA LEU A 22 5.39 4.38 -16.61
C LEU A 22 5.71 4.34 -15.12
N GLY A 23 6.99 4.22 -14.75
CA GLY A 23 7.42 4.23 -13.36
C GLY A 23 7.05 5.52 -12.63
N ILE A 24 7.22 6.66 -13.30
CA ILE A 24 6.81 7.97 -12.79
C ILE A 24 5.30 8.01 -12.60
N GLU A 25 4.51 7.59 -13.59
CA GLU A 25 3.04 7.53 -13.48
C GLU A 25 2.59 6.68 -12.29
N LEU A 26 3.14 5.48 -12.15
CA LEU A 26 2.81 4.58 -11.04
C LEU A 26 3.20 5.15 -9.68
N ARG A 27 4.35 5.85 -9.58
CA ARG A 27 4.78 6.54 -8.34
C ARG A 27 3.80 7.64 -7.96
N VAL A 28 3.32 8.42 -8.93
CA VAL A 28 2.31 9.47 -8.71
C VAL A 28 0.97 8.85 -8.29
N GLN A 29 0.52 7.77 -8.94
CA GLN A 29 -0.71 7.10 -8.52
C GLN A 29 -0.59 6.51 -7.10
N ARG A 30 0.57 5.98 -6.73
CA ARG A 30 0.81 5.45 -5.38
C ARG A 30 0.70 6.54 -4.31
N SER A 31 1.26 7.72 -4.53
CA SER A 31 1.17 8.83 -3.57
C SER A 31 -0.26 9.36 -3.41
N ILE A 32 -1.05 9.37 -4.49
CA ILE A 32 -2.44 9.83 -4.44
C ILE A 32 -3.37 8.79 -3.81
N GLN A 33 -3.28 7.53 -4.23
CA GLN A 33 -4.27 6.51 -3.87
C GLN A 33 -3.87 5.74 -2.61
N VAL A 34 -2.69 5.11 -2.66
CA VAL A 34 -2.28 4.11 -1.68
C VAL A 34 -1.84 4.78 -0.38
N GLU A 35 -1.01 5.82 -0.48
CA GLU A 35 -0.52 6.54 0.70
C GLU A 35 -1.66 7.25 1.44
N GLY A 36 -2.59 7.87 0.71
CA GLY A 36 -3.79 8.47 1.30
C GLY A 36 -4.69 7.45 2.00
N ALA A 37 -4.93 6.29 1.39
CA ALA A 37 -5.71 5.22 2.00
C ALA A 37 -5.05 4.70 3.29
N PHE A 38 -3.74 4.46 3.28
CA PHE A 38 -3.02 4.02 4.47
C PHE A 38 -2.98 5.08 5.57
N GLY A 39 -2.93 6.36 5.23
CA GLY A 39 -3.04 7.45 6.20
C GLY A 39 -4.36 7.37 6.97
N ILE A 40 -5.48 7.21 6.25
CA ILE A 40 -6.81 7.06 6.86
C ILE A 40 -6.90 5.78 7.69
N MET A 41 -6.45 4.64 7.15
CA MET A 41 -6.48 3.36 7.89
C MET A 41 -5.70 3.46 9.21
N LYS A 42 -4.55 4.15 9.22
CA LYS A 42 -3.70 4.27 10.42
C LYS A 42 -4.24 5.26 11.45
N GLU A 43 -4.61 6.47 11.02
CA GLU A 43 -4.97 7.54 11.95
C GLU A 43 -6.45 7.52 12.33
N ASP A 44 -7.33 7.31 11.35
CA ASP A 44 -8.78 7.39 11.53
C ASP A 44 -9.36 6.04 11.95
N MET A 45 -8.93 4.95 11.31
CA MET A 45 -9.36 3.58 11.70
C MET A 45 -8.50 2.96 12.81
N ARG A 46 -7.45 3.67 13.26
CA ARG A 46 -6.49 3.23 14.29
C ARG A 46 -5.85 1.86 14.01
N PHE A 47 -5.79 1.45 12.74
CA PHE A 47 -5.20 0.17 12.35
C PHE A 47 -3.67 0.30 12.25
N ARG A 48 -2.96 -0.15 13.29
CA ARG A 48 -1.49 -0.06 13.37
C ARG A 48 -0.78 -1.38 13.06
N ARG A 49 -1.43 -2.51 13.35
CA ARG A 49 -0.88 -3.85 13.14
C ARG A 49 -2.00 -4.87 13.01
N PHE A 50 -1.73 -5.97 12.31
CA PHE A 50 -2.60 -7.13 12.35
C PHE A 50 -2.62 -7.74 13.75
N THR A 51 -3.80 -8.16 14.20
CA THR A 51 -3.98 -8.83 15.49
C THR A 51 -4.00 -10.34 15.37
N ARG A 52 -4.43 -10.86 14.21
CA ARG A 52 -4.46 -12.27 13.85
C ARG A 52 -3.13 -12.73 13.27
N THR A 53 -2.84 -13.99 13.52
CA THR A 53 -1.68 -14.70 12.97
C THR A 53 -2.10 -15.67 11.87
N GLY A 54 -1.14 -16.07 11.04
CA GLY A 54 -1.36 -16.94 9.89
C GLY A 54 -2.04 -16.22 8.72
N PHE A 55 -1.70 -16.65 7.49
CA PHE A 55 -2.16 -15.98 6.27
C PHE A 55 -3.68 -15.86 6.18
N LYS A 56 -4.44 -16.88 6.61
CA LYS A 56 -5.90 -16.86 6.61
C LYS A 56 -6.46 -15.77 7.54
N GLY A 57 -5.89 -15.64 8.74
CA GLY A 57 -6.34 -14.65 9.73
C GLY A 57 -5.98 -13.23 9.31
N ILE A 58 -4.76 -13.03 8.84
CA ILE A 58 -4.29 -11.73 8.31
C ILE A 58 -5.15 -11.29 7.13
N ARG A 59 -5.47 -12.21 6.20
CA ARG A 59 -6.33 -11.92 5.05
C ARG A 59 -7.72 -11.47 5.48
N LEU A 60 -8.35 -12.18 6.41
CA LEU A 60 -9.66 -11.79 6.94
C LEU A 60 -9.65 -10.38 7.53
N GLU A 61 -8.64 -10.04 8.34
CA GLU A 61 -8.50 -8.69 8.88
C GLU A 61 -8.35 -7.63 7.79
N LEU A 62 -7.49 -7.89 6.81
CA LEU A 62 -7.29 -6.99 5.69
C LEU A 62 -8.58 -6.76 4.91
N ASP A 63 -9.33 -7.83 4.62
CA ASP A 63 -10.60 -7.76 3.90
C ASP A 63 -11.63 -6.92 4.67
N LEU A 64 -11.79 -7.16 5.97
CA LEU A 64 -12.72 -6.42 6.83
C LEU A 64 -12.40 -4.92 6.90
N ILE A 65 -11.12 -4.58 7.08
CA ILE A 65 -10.69 -3.17 7.15
C ILE A 65 -10.91 -2.48 5.81
N THR A 66 -10.60 -3.16 4.70
CA THR A 66 -10.77 -2.62 3.35
C THR A 66 -12.25 -2.37 3.04
N ILE A 67 -13.14 -3.29 3.43
CA ILE A 67 -14.60 -3.12 3.32
C ILE A 67 -15.05 -1.91 4.13
N GLY A 68 -14.65 -1.83 5.41
CA GLY A 68 -15.00 -0.71 6.28
C GLY A 68 -14.53 0.64 5.74
N TYR A 69 -13.30 0.71 5.23
CA TYR A 69 -12.75 1.90 4.58
C TYR A 69 -13.57 2.32 3.36
N ASN A 70 -13.91 1.38 2.47
CA ASN A 70 -14.70 1.66 1.27
C ASN A 70 -16.12 2.12 1.59
N LEU A 71 -16.78 1.48 2.57
CA LEU A 71 -18.12 1.88 3.03
C LEU A 71 -18.10 3.30 3.60
N LYS A 72 -17.11 3.62 4.45
CA LYS A 72 -16.94 4.98 5.00
C LYS A 72 -16.72 6.01 3.90
N LYS A 73 -15.85 5.70 2.93
CA LYS A 73 -15.57 6.56 1.78
C LYS A 73 -16.82 6.79 0.92
N PHE A 74 -17.59 5.74 0.66
CA PHE A 74 -18.84 5.82 -0.09
C PHE A 74 -19.89 6.68 0.64
N HIS A 75 -20.10 6.42 1.93
CA HIS A 75 -21.01 7.21 2.76
C HIS A 75 -20.63 8.70 2.75
N ASN A 76 -19.36 9.02 3.01
CA ASN A 76 -18.88 10.40 3.02
C ASN A 76 -19.03 11.09 1.67
N LYS A 77 -18.89 10.38 0.54
CA LYS A 77 -19.12 10.94 -0.80
C LYS A 77 -20.59 11.18 -1.12
N ARG A 78 -21.50 10.45 -0.47
CA ARG A 78 -22.95 10.53 -0.73
C ARG A 78 -23.60 11.68 0.05
N TYR A 79 -23.08 12.00 1.23
CA TYR A 79 -23.71 12.93 2.18
C TYR A 79 -22.89 14.21 2.43
N ARG A 80 -21.83 14.45 1.65
CA ARG A 80 -20.96 15.63 1.73
C ARG A 80 -20.84 16.25 0.35
#